data_AF-A0A150MFX0-F1
#
_entry.id   AF-A0A150MFX0-F1
#
_cell.length_a   1.000
_cell.length_b   1.000
_cell.length_c   1.000
_cell.angle_alpha   90.00
_cell.angle_beta   90.00
_cell.angle_gamma   90.00
#
_symmetry.space_group_name_H-M   'P 1'
#
loop_
_entity.id
_entity.type
_entity.pdbx_description
1 polymer ?
#
loop_
_entity_poly.entity_id
_entity_poly.type
_entity_poly.pdbx_seq_one_letter_code
_entity_poly.pdbx_strand_id
1 'polypeptide(L)'
;MNSLLNIFNYLLSEKRGAETGIVGLFLGIGLAILIAWQWPNILPFLDFIGIVDFFERRGLINENEPYITAFNIFLLAVKIIVVLYIGLIILVPIFFLLMIIFSNEKVSFVTAFLLGILIAPFLLIFMVMRFLFSRRIREEYRIMKAAAEERRKRGTALQQLLRDDSVEITREEALIRLNRLPTEGDDLYLLGLSNDDIPYILTPKPLNVELIIKYGEESEYFSLLDGPHYEDYDKNEVLAVKFSVEIYNELMHKPKSQFAVAPIKYHIVPNIKERVKLSLDNIKKFYLTEHKDMKRIFRRVLSVLETEGFIKKIQDCYFSFKNAALKGVQEAIEANNKKEFNRWHQRLKCFNASNDEIVQMMRKNERKLEDWEIEKMFSENISEWDKNGYDG
;
A
#
# COMPACT_ATOMS: atom_id res chain seq x y z
N MET A 1 -2.72 74.38 -10.44
CA MET A 1 -4.03 73.69 -10.36
C MET A 1 -3.96 72.21 -10.76
N ASN A 2 -3.19 71.83 -11.79
CA ASN A 2 -3.06 70.42 -12.23
C ASN A 2 -2.38 69.49 -11.21
N SER A 3 -1.47 69.97 -10.38
CA SER A 3 -0.76 69.11 -9.40
C SER A 3 -1.65 68.64 -8.24
N LEU A 4 -2.58 69.47 -7.79
CA LEU A 4 -3.55 69.10 -6.74
C LEU A 4 -4.59 68.09 -7.23
N LEU A 5 -5.02 68.21 -8.49
CA LEU A 5 -5.90 67.25 -9.15
C LEU A 5 -5.22 65.88 -9.37
N ASN A 6 -3.93 65.87 -9.70
CA ASN A 6 -3.17 64.62 -9.83
C ASN A 6 -2.96 63.90 -8.48
N ILE A 7 -2.73 64.66 -7.40
CA ILE A 7 -2.63 64.11 -6.04
C ILE A 7 -3.99 63.55 -5.57
N PHE A 8 -5.09 64.26 -5.85
CA PHE A 8 -6.43 63.77 -5.54
C PHE A 8 -6.81 62.52 -6.36
N ASN A 9 -6.46 62.46 -7.64
CA ASN A 9 -6.67 61.26 -8.47
C ASN A 9 -5.81 60.08 -8.00
N TYR A 10 -4.57 60.32 -7.57
CA TYR A 10 -3.72 59.27 -7.01
C TYR A 10 -4.31 58.70 -5.71
N LEU A 11 -4.72 59.57 -4.78
CA LEU A 11 -5.37 59.19 -3.51
C LEU A 11 -6.73 58.49 -3.71
N LEU A 12 -7.51 58.90 -4.73
CA LEU A 12 -8.77 58.24 -5.09
C LEU A 12 -8.53 56.87 -5.75
N SER A 13 -7.44 56.70 -6.51
CA SER A 13 -7.08 55.41 -7.14
C SER A 13 -6.58 54.41 -6.11
N GLU A 14 -5.85 54.86 -5.09
CA GLU A 14 -5.28 54.02 -4.03
C GLU A 14 -6.39 53.48 -3.10
N LYS A 15 -7.39 54.32 -2.77
CA LYS A 15 -8.58 53.87 -2.03
C LYS A 15 -9.46 52.91 -2.84
N ARG A 16 -9.65 53.14 -4.14
CA ARG A 16 -10.41 52.22 -5.02
C ARG A 16 -9.69 50.89 -5.21
N GLY A 17 -8.36 50.88 -5.30
CA GLY A 17 -7.54 49.66 -5.37
C GLY A 17 -7.58 48.84 -4.07
N ALA A 18 -7.51 49.50 -2.91
CA ALA A 18 -7.59 48.83 -1.61
C ALA A 18 -8.99 48.27 -1.31
N GLU A 19 -10.06 49.00 -1.64
CA GLU A 19 -11.44 48.55 -1.41
C GLU A 19 -11.85 47.41 -2.36
N THR A 20 -11.46 47.47 -3.64
CA THR A 20 -11.72 46.37 -4.58
C THR A 20 -10.88 45.12 -4.30
N GLY A 21 -9.65 45.29 -3.79
CA GLY A 21 -8.77 44.17 -3.44
C GLY A 21 -9.28 43.37 -2.23
N ILE A 22 -9.69 44.06 -1.16
CA ILE A 22 -10.21 43.38 0.06
C ILE A 22 -11.57 42.75 -0.23
N VAL A 23 -12.48 43.48 -0.90
CA VAL A 23 -13.80 42.95 -1.27
C VAL A 23 -13.65 41.75 -2.19
N GLY A 24 -12.79 41.82 -3.21
CA GLY A 24 -12.53 40.70 -4.12
C GLY A 24 -11.96 39.48 -3.41
N LEU A 25 -11.08 39.68 -2.42
CA LEU A 25 -10.51 38.59 -1.62
C LEU A 25 -11.57 37.92 -0.74
N PHE A 26 -12.42 38.69 -0.05
CA PHE A 26 -13.54 38.12 0.72
C PHE A 26 -14.57 37.41 -0.16
N LEU A 27 -14.90 37.98 -1.33
CA LEU A 27 -15.83 37.37 -2.28
C LEU A 27 -15.25 36.09 -2.88
N GLY A 28 -13.95 36.06 -3.18
CA GLY A 28 -13.25 34.88 -3.68
C GLY A 28 -13.19 33.75 -2.66
N ILE A 29 -12.85 34.06 -1.40
CA ILE A 29 -12.85 33.07 -0.32
C ILE A 29 -14.27 32.57 -0.05
N GLY A 30 -15.25 33.46 0.04
CA GLY A 30 -16.66 33.10 0.22
C GLY A 30 -17.18 32.18 -0.89
N LEU A 31 -16.83 32.49 -2.14
CA LEU A 31 -17.18 31.65 -3.30
C LEU A 31 -16.49 30.28 -3.24
N ALA A 32 -15.21 30.22 -2.87
CA ALA A 32 -14.49 28.96 -2.74
C ALA A 32 -15.10 28.06 -1.66
N ILE A 33 -15.48 28.63 -0.50
CA ILE A 33 -16.19 27.92 0.57
C ILE A 33 -17.55 27.42 0.07
N LEU A 34 -18.30 28.26 -0.66
CA LEU A 34 -19.61 27.89 -1.19
C LEU A 34 -19.49 26.75 -2.23
N ILE A 35 -18.48 26.79 -3.10
CA ILE A 35 -18.18 25.71 -4.05
C ILE A 35 -17.82 24.42 -3.32
N ALA A 36 -16.97 24.49 -2.30
CA ALA A 36 -16.58 23.32 -1.50
C ALA A 36 -17.79 22.72 -0.76
N TRP A 37 -18.66 23.57 -0.22
CA TRP A 37 -19.87 23.14 0.47
C TRP A 37 -20.91 22.53 -0.49
N GLN A 38 -21.03 23.08 -1.70
CA GLN A 38 -21.92 22.58 -2.76
C GLN A 38 -21.27 21.52 -3.66
N TRP A 39 -20.08 21.02 -3.30
CA TRP A 39 -19.34 20.06 -4.11
C TRP A 39 -20.15 18.81 -4.49
N PRO A 40 -20.96 18.20 -3.60
CA PRO A 40 -21.79 17.05 -3.96
C PRO A 40 -22.83 17.34 -5.07
N ASN A 41 -23.28 18.59 -5.21
CA ASN A 41 -24.21 19.00 -6.25
C ASN A 41 -23.50 19.44 -7.53
N ILE A 42 -22.28 19.98 -7.41
CA ILE A 42 -21.45 20.41 -8.54
C ILE A 42 -20.81 19.21 -9.25
N LEU A 43 -20.40 18.19 -8.50
CA LEU A 43 -19.68 17.04 -9.03
C LEU A 43 -20.44 16.28 -10.14
N PRO A 44 -21.74 15.93 -10.00
CA PRO A 44 -22.49 15.26 -11.07
C PRO A 44 -22.61 16.12 -12.33
N PHE A 45 -22.67 17.44 -12.19
CA PHE A 45 -22.71 18.36 -13.33
C PHE A 45 -21.36 18.45 -14.06
N LEU A 46 -20.25 18.52 -13.31
CA LEU A 46 -18.91 18.47 -13.89
C LEU A 46 -18.62 17.13 -14.57
N ASP A 47 -19.12 16.04 -13.99
CA ASP A 47 -19.04 14.70 -14.58
C ASP A 47 -19.88 14.60 -15.85
N PHE A 48 -21.11 15.14 -15.83
CA PHE A 48 -21.98 15.21 -17.01
C PHE A 48 -21.36 15.96 -18.20
N ILE A 49 -20.61 17.05 -17.94
CA ILE A 49 -19.88 17.80 -18.98
C ILE A 49 -18.60 17.06 -19.42
N GLY A 50 -18.19 16.02 -18.69
CA GLY A 50 -16.96 15.26 -18.94
C GLY A 50 -15.70 15.97 -18.46
N ILE A 51 -15.83 16.96 -17.57
CA ILE A 51 -14.70 17.67 -16.98
C ILE A 51 -13.93 16.72 -16.05
N VAL A 52 -14.61 16.02 -15.16
CA VAL A 52 -13.98 15.06 -14.22
C VAL A 52 -13.16 14.03 -14.99
N ASP A 53 -13.81 13.40 -15.99
CA ASP A 53 -13.22 12.50 -16.96
C ASP A 53 -11.97 13.07 -17.66
N PHE A 54 -11.99 14.34 -18.05
CA PHE A 54 -10.86 15.02 -18.66
C PHE A 54 -9.70 15.20 -17.65
N PHE A 55 -9.99 15.61 -16.42
CA PHE A 55 -9.01 15.80 -15.36
C PHE A 55 -8.35 14.47 -14.96
N GLU A 56 -9.14 13.40 -14.81
CA GLU A 56 -8.66 12.05 -14.53
C GLU A 56 -7.79 11.51 -15.68
N ARG A 57 -8.25 11.65 -16.94
CA ARG A 57 -7.45 11.23 -18.13
C ARG A 57 -6.13 11.97 -18.26
N ARG A 58 -6.03 13.18 -17.70
CA ARG A 58 -4.80 13.97 -17.68
C ARG A 58 -3.94 13.72 -16.44
N GLY A 59 -4.37 12.84 -15.53
CA GLY A 59 -3.64 12.53 -14.29
C GLY A 59 -3.63 13.71 -13.31
N LEU A 60 -4.61 14.60 -13.40
CA LEU A 60 -4.70 15.76 -12.53
C LEU A 60 -5.39 15.43 -11.20
N ILE A 61 -6.20 14.38 -11.17
CA ILE A 61 -6.87 13.87 -9.97
C ILE A 61 -6.22 12.52 -9.60
N ASN A 62 -5.62 12.48 -8.41
CA ASN A 62 -5.18 11.29 -7.70
C ASN A 62 -6.09 11.08 -6.48
N GLU A 63 -6.86 9.99 -6.49
CA GLU A 63 -7.85 9.68 -5.45
C GLU A 63 -7.20 9.47 -4.06
N ASN A 64 -6.01 8.89 -4.02
CA ASN A 64 -5.34 8.53 -2.76
C ASN A 64 -4.45 9.65 -2.19
N GLU A 65 -4.18 10.71 -2.96
CA GLU A 65 -3.18 11.72 -2.62
C GLU A 65 -3.70 13.13 -2.92
N PRO A 66 -4.57 13.69 -2.05
CA PRO A 66 -5.26 14.96 -2.30
C PRO A 66 -4.30 16.15 -2.46
N TYR A 67 -3.13 16.11 -1.83
CA TYR A 67 -2.10 17.14 -1.98
C TYR A 67 -1.48 17.14 -3.39
N ILE A 68 -1.30 15.97 -4.01
CA ILE A 68 -0.79 15.88 -5.39
C ILE A 68 -1.84 16.38 -6.37
N THR A 69 -3.11 16.04 -6.15
CA THR A 69 -4.24 16.56 -6.93
C THR A 69 -4.27 18.09 -6.91
N ALA A 70 -4.20 18.70 -5.72
CA ALA A 70 -4.19 20.15 -5.57
C ALA A 70 -2.98 20.80 -6.27
N PHE A 71 -1.79 20.22 -6.13
CA PHE A 71 -0.57 20.71 -6.77
C PHE A 71 -0.65 20.63 -8.30
N ASN A 72 -1.18 19.53 -8.85
CA ASN A 72 -1.35 19.34 -10.29
C ASN A 72 -2.36 20.33 -10.88
N ILE A 73 -3.48 20.56 -10.18
CA ILE A 73 -4.49 21.56 -10.58
C ILE A 73 -3.89 22.97 -10.54
N PHE A 74 -3.13 23.30 -9.48
CA PHE A 74 -2.43 24.58 -9.38
C PHE A 74 -1.45 24.79 -10.54
N LEU A 75 -0.61 23.78 -10.85
CA LEU A 75 0.31 23.85 -11.98
C LEU A 75 -0.43 23.99 -13.33
N LEU A 76 -1.59 23.34 -13.50
CA LEU A 76 -2.41 23.54 -14.68
C LEU A 76 -2.90 24.99 -14.77
N ALA A 77 -3.40 25.57 -13.67
CA ALA A 77 -3.86 26.95 -13.62
C ALA A 77 -2.74 27.93 -13.98
N VAL A 78 -1.54 27.75 -13.40
CA VAL A 78 -0.35 28.55 -13.74
C VAL A 78 -0.01 28.41 -15.23
N LYS A 79 -0.02 27.20 -15.79
CA LYS A 79 0.21 26.98 -17.23
C LYS A 79 -0.81 27.71 -18.10
N ILE A 80 -2.09 27.67 -17.75
CA ILE A 80 -3.15 28.39 -18.47
C ILE A 80 -2.90 29.90 -18.40
N ILE A 81 -2.59 30.45 -17.23
CA ILE A 81 -2.30 31.88 -17.04
C ILE A 81 -1.09 32.30 -17.88
N VAL A 82 0.01 31.54 -17.85
CA VAL A 82 1.20 31.81 -18.65
C VAL A 82 0.87 31.79 -20.15
N VAL A 83 0.11 30.80 -20.63
CA VAL A 83 -0.32 30.73 -22.03
C VAL A 83 -1.20 31.92 -22.41
N LEU A 84 -2.16 32.31 -21.57
CA LEU A 84 -3.00 33.49 -21.80
C LEU A 84 -2.17 34.78 -21.83
N TYR A 85 -1.20 34.92 -20.92
CA TYR A 85 -0.32 36.08 -20.85
C TYR A 85 0.57 36.20 -22.09
N ILE A 86 1.18 35.10 -22.53
CA ILE A 86 1.94 35.05 -23.79
C ILE A 86 1.02 35.38 -24.98
N GLY A 87 -0.18 34.81 -25.01
CA GLY A 87 -1.18 35.10 -26.04
C GLY A 87 -1.54 36.59 -26.08
N LEU A 88 -1.72 37.22 -24.93
CA LEU A 88 -1.99 38.66 -24.83
C LEU A 88 -0.81 39.51 -25.31
N ILE A 89 0.42 39.17 -24.90
CA ILE A 89 1.65 39.84 -25.36
C ILE A 89 1.80 39.76 -26.89
N ILE A 90 1.36 38.66 -27.52
CA ILE A 90 1.41 38.50 -28.97
C ILE A 90 0.24 39.23 -29.66
N LEU A 91 -0.97 39.11 -29.11
CA LEU A 91 -2.19 39.68 -29.70
C LEU A 91 -2.20 41.20 -29.67
N VAL A 92 -1.70 41.83 -28.61
CA VAL A 92 -1.72 43.29 -28.46
C VAL A 92 -0.93 44.00 -29.57
N PRO A 93 0.35 43.66 -29.84
CA PRO A 93 1.09 44.22 -30.97
C PRO A 93 0.45 43.90 -32.32
N ILE A 94 -0.08 42.69 -32.52
CA ILE A 94 -0.80 42.33 -33.75
C ILE A 94 -2.02 43.23 -33.93
N PHE A 95 -2.79 43.48 -32.87
CA PHE A 95 -3.96 44.35 -32.91
C PHE A 95 -3.58 45.80 -33.23
N PHE A 96 -2.51 46.32 -32.63
CA PHE A 96 -1.98 47.66 -32.98
C PHE A 96 -1.49 47.73 -34.42
N LEU A 97 -0.79 46.70 -34.90
CA LEU A 97 -0.36 46.59 -36.29
C LEU A 97 -1.59 46.57 -37.20
N LEU A 98 -2.58 45.73 -36.93
CA LEU A 98 -3.83 45.69 -37.70
C LEU A 98 -4.51 47.06 -37.75
N MET A 99 -4.60 47.80 -36.63
CA MET A 99 -5.13 49.17 -36.64
C MET A 99 -4.35 50.10 -37.59
N ILE A 100 -3.02 50.04 -37.60
CA ILE A 100 -2.18 50.86 -38.50
C ILE A 100 -2.41 50.46 -39.98
N ILE A 101 -2.51 49.15 -40.23
CA ILE A 101 -2.71 48.55 -41.56
C ILE A 101 -4.06 48.96 -42.15
N PHE A 102 -5.14 48.83 -41.37
CA PHE A 102 -6.49 49.22 -41.81
C PHE A 102 -6.67 50.73 -41.96
N SER A 103 -5.74 51.53 -41.43
CA SER A 103 -5.76 52.98 -41.61
C SER A 103 -5.19 53.44 -42.98
N ASN A 104 -4.55 52.56 -43.77
CA ASN A 104 -3.93 52.94 -45.04
C ASN A 104 -4.05 51.85 -46.13
N GLU A 105 -4.93 52.06 -47.10
CA GLU A 105 -5.31 51.06 -48.12
C GLU A 105 -4.11 50.43 -48.86
N LYS A 106 -3.09 51.22 -49.21
CA LYS A 106 -1.93 50.75 -50.01
C LYS A 106 -0.88 49.99 -49.21
N VAL A 107 -0.84 50.18 -47.88
CA VAL A 107 0.17 49.56 -47.00
C VAL A 107 -0.29 48.18 -46.51
N SER A 108 -1.59 47.87 -46.66
CA SER A 108 -2.24 46.71 -46.05
C SER A 108 -1.67 45.35 -46.47
N PHE A 109 -1.30 45.18 -47.75
CA PHE A 109 -0.83 43.91 -48.28
C PHE A 109 0.59 43.55 -47.80
N VAL A 110 1.52 44.51 -47.84
CA VAL A 110 2.93 44.29 -47.46
C VAL A 110 3.07 43.98 -45.97
N THR A 111 2.28 44.66 -45.16
CA THR A 111 2.27 44.47 -43.70
C THR A 111 1.61 43.16 -43.28
N ALA A 112 0.52 42.73 -43.93
CA ALA A 112 -0.07 41.41 -43.69
C ALA A 112 0.92 40.26 -44.00
N PHE A 113 1.72 40.40 -45.07
CA PHE A 113 2.75 39.42 -45.42
C PHE A 113 3.87 39.34 -44.36
N LEU A 114 4.38 40.49 -43.89
CA LEU A 114 5.39 40.53 -42.83
C LEU A 114 4.86 39.96 -41.49
N LEU A 115 3.58 40.20 -41.18
CA LEU A 115 2.93 39.66 -39.99
C LEU A 115 2.78 38.12 -40.07
N GLY A 116 2.47 37.60 -41.26
CA GLY A 116 2.45 36.15 -41.51
C GLY A 116 3.80 35.50 -41.26
N ILE A 117 4.89 36.12 -41.71
CA ILE A 117 6.27 35.65 -41.47
C ILE A 117 6.60 35.66 -39.96
N LEU A 118 6.16 36.70 -39.23
CA LEU A 118 6.40 36.82 -37.80
C LEU A 118 5.64 35.77 -36.97
N ILE A 119 4.40 35.43 -37.35
CA ILE A 119 3.54 34.48 -36.63
C ILE A 119 3.84 33.01 -36.99
N ALA A 120 4.28 32.76 -38.24
CA ALA A 120 4.60 31.42 -38.73
C ALA A 120 5.49 30.56 -37.79
N PRO A 121 6.61 31.06 -37.22
CA PRO A 121 7.43 30.25 -36.33
C PRO A 121 6.71 29.86 -35.03
N PHE A 122 5.82 30.72 -34.50
CA PHE A 122 5.03 30.40 -33.30
C PHE A 122 3.97 29.34 -33.58
N LEU A 123 3.28 29.42 -34.72
CA LEU A 123 2.34 28.38 -35.15
C LEU A 123 3.04 27.03 -35.38
N LEU A 124 4.24 27.06 -35.96
CA LEU A 124 5.03 25.86 -36.21
C LEU A 124 5.50 25.22 -34.89
N ILE A 125 6.02 26.01 -33.95
CA ILE A 125 6.38 25.54 -32.61
C ILE A 125 5.15 24.96 -31.89
N PHE A 126 3.99 25.62 -31.97
CA PHE A 126 2.75 25.12 -31.38
C PHE A 126 2.31 23.78 -31.99
N MET A 127 2.35 23.63 -33.32
CA MET A 127 2.04 22.36 -33.99
C MET A 127 3.02 21.25 -33.57
N VAL A 128 4.33 21.55 -33.51
CA VAL A 128 5.35 20.58 -33.09
C VAL A 128 5.16 20.16 -31.63
N MET A 129 4.93 21.11 -30.72
CA MET A 129 4.62 20.84 -29.32
C MET A 129 3.37 19.98 -29.18
N ARG A 130 2.28 20.34 -29.89
CA ARG A 130 1.05 19.54 -29.89
C ARG A 130 1.29 18.13 -30.41
N PHE A 131 2.09 17.97 -31.47
CA PHE A 131 2.41 16.67 -32.04
C PHE A 131 3.22 15.80 -31.08
N LEU A 132 4.34 16.33 -30.54
CA LEU A 132 5.26 15.61 -29.64
C LEU A 132 4.59 15.23 -28.31
N PHE A 133 3.92 16.18 -27.65
CA PHE A 133 3.26 15.90 -26.37
C PHE A 133 2.03 14.99 -26.51
N SER A 134 1.31 15.04 -27.64
CA SER A 134 0.15 14.15 -27.83
C SER A 134 0.51 12.68 -27.98
N ARG A 135 1.73 12.36 -28.44
CA ARG A 135 2.19 10.96 -28.58
C ARG A 135 2.61 10.40 -27.23
N ARG A 136 3.45 11.13 -26.49
CA ARG A 136 3.95 10.69 -25.19
C ARG A 136 2.85 10.48 -24.16
N ILE A 137 1.91 11.42 -24.07
CA ILE A 137 0.77 11.33 -23.13
C ILE A 137 -0.14 10.14 -23.51
N ARG A 138 -0.36 9.88 -24.81
CA ARG A 138 -1.15 8.71 -25.24
C ARG A 138 -0.47 7.39 -24.92
N GLU A 139 0.85 7.33 -25.02
CA GLU A 139 1.61 6.12 -24.76
C GLU A 139 1.70 5.81 -23.26
N GLU A 140 1.99 6.82 -22.43
CA GLU A 140 1.95 6.71 -20.96
C GLU A 140 0.54 6.32 -20.48
N TYR A 141 -0.52 6.96 -21.02
CA TYR A 141 -1.90 6.60 -20.71
C TYR A 141 -2.25 5.16 -21.15
N ARG A 142 -1.77 4.71 -22.32
CA ARG A 142 -2.00 3.34 -22.79
C ARG A 142 -1.31 2.31 -21.89
N ILE A 143 -0.08 2.58 -21.46
CA ILE A 143 0.68 1.71 -20.55
C ILE A 143 0.00 1.66 -19.18
N MET A 144 -0.37 2.81 -18.60
CA MET A 144 -1.09 2.87 -17.33
C MET A 144 -2.44 2.15 -17.40
N LYS A 145 -3.21 2.39 -18.47
CA LYS A 145 -4.50 1.73 -18.67
C LYS A 145 -4.37 0.22 -18.85
N ALA A 146 -3.40 -0.24 -19.65
CA ALA A 146 -3.14 -1.67 -19.82
C ALA A 146 -2.72 -2.33 -18.48
N ALA A 147 -1.85 -1.68 -17.71
CA ALA A 147 -1.43 -2.17 -16.40
C ALA A 147 -2.59 -2.20 -15.39
N ALA A 148 -3.45 -1.18 -15.37
CA ALA A 148 -4.63 -1.13 -14.51
C ALA A 148 -5.67 -2.19 -14.90
N GLU A 149 -5.92 -2.37 -16.20
CA GLU A 149 -6.85 -3.38 -16.71
C GLU A 149 -6.33 -4.80 -16.46
N GLU A 150 -5.02 -5.02 -16.58
CA GLU A 150 -4.38 -6.28 -16.24
C GLU A 150 -4.46 -6.58 -14.74
N ARG A 151 -4.21 -5.58 -13.88
CA ARG A 151 -4.43 -5.71 -12.42
C ARG A 151 -5.88 -6.08 -12.11
N ARG A 152 -6.85 -5.43 -12.74
CA ARG A 152 -8.27 -5.72 -12.55
C ARG A 152 -8.61 -7.16 -12.96
N LYS A 153 -8.16 -7.60 -14.15
CA LYS A 153 -8.39 -8.98 -14.63
C LYS A 153 -7.77 -10.02 -13.70
N ARG A 154 -6.52 -9.80 -13.24
CA ARG A 154 -5.85 -10.69 -12.29
C ARG A 154 -6.57 -10.75 -10.94
N GLY A 155 -6.98 -9.60 -10.41
CA GLY A 155 -7.75 -9.52 -9.17
C GLY A 155 -9.08 -10.27 -9.28
N THR A 156 -9.80 -10.12 -10.39
CA THR A 156 -11.10 -10.78 -10.60
C THR A 156 -10.97 -12.31 -10.65
N ALA A 157 -9.98 -12.83 -11.38
CA ALA A 157 -9.81 -14.27 -11.51
C ALA A 157 -9.31 -14.91 -10.20
N LEU A 158 -8.53 -14.18 -9.41
CA LEU A 158 -8.12 -14.63 -8.10
C LEU A 158 -9.26 -14.60 -7.09
N GLN A 159 -10.09 -13.55 -7.11
CA GLN A 159 -11.30 -13.51 -6.32
C GLN A 159 -12.23 -14.68 -6.67
N GLN A 160 -12.30 -15.08 -7.95
CA GLN A 160 -13.03 -16.28 -8.36
C GLN A 160 -12.40 -17.55 -7.78
N LEU A 161 -11.08 -17.75 -7.92
CA LEU A 161 -10.39 -18.90 -7.32
C LEU A 161 -10.62 -18.99 -5.80
N LEU A 162 -10.54 -17.85 -5.10
CA LEU A 162 -10.80 -17.77 -3.67
C LEU A 162 -12.27 -18.07 -3.33
N ARG A 163 -13.22 -17.69 -4.18
CA ARG A 163 -14.64 -17.97 -3.94
C ARG A 163 -15.05 -19.39 -4.28
N ASP A 164 -14.46 -19.97 -5.31
CA ASP A 164 -14.89 -21.27 -5.83
C ASP A 164 -14.31 -22.43 -5.00
N ASP A 165 -13.04 -22.30 -4.55
CA ASP A 165 -12.31 -23.37 -3.85
C ASP A 165 -11.95 -23.03 -2.39
N SER A 166 -12.53 -21.97 -1.84
CA SER A 166 -12.30 -21.57 -0.45
C SER A 166 -13.59 -21.16 0.26
N VAL A 167 -13.62 -21.38 1.56
CA VAL A 167 -14.72 -20.98 2.44
C VAL A 167 -14.37 -19.63 3.07
N GLU A 168 -15.19 -18.60 2.81
CA GLU A 168 -15.07 -17.32 3.48
C GLU A 168 -15.39 -17.48 4.98
N ILE A 169 -14.51 -17.01 5.86
CA ILE A 169 -14.69 -17.07 7.30
C ILE A 169 -14.80 -15.68 7.91
N THR A 170 -15.38 -15.62 9.10
CA THR A 170 -15.51 -14.37 9.86
C THR A 170 -14.15 -13.87 10.35
N ARG A 171 -14.06 -12.57 10.64
CA ARG A 171 -12.85 -11.96 11.18
C ARG A 171 -12.49 -12.56 12.55
N GLU A 172 -13.49 -12.84 13.38
CA GLU A 172 -13.34 -13.43 14.70
C GLU A 172 -12.77 -14.85 14.59
N GLU A 173 -13.29 -15.67 13.65
CA GLU A 173 -12.73 -17.00 13.41
C GLU A 173 -11.30 -16.92 12.87
N ALA A 174 -11.02 -15.97 11.97
CA ALA A 174 -9.68 -15.75 11.44
C ALA A 174 -8.69 -15.38 12.56
N LEU A 175 -9.09 -14.50 13.48
CA LEU A 175 -8.28 -14.12 14.65
C LEU A 175 -7.95 -15.33 15.53
N ILE A 176 -8.93 -16.19 15.82
CA ILE A 176 -8.71 -17.41 16.62
C ILE A 176 -7.71 -18.33 15.93
N ARG A 177 -7.86 -18.53 14.61
CA ARG A 177 -6.97 -19.40 13.83
C ARG A 177 -5.56 -18.83 13.68
N LEU A 178 -5.43 -17.52 13.53
CA LEU A 178 -4.13 -16.85 13.45
C LEU A 178 -3.42 -16.80 14.81
N ASN A 179 -4.18 -16.78 15.92
CA ASN A 179 -3.64 -16.85 17.29
C ASN A 179 -3.26 -18.29 17.68
N ARG A 180 -2.26 -18.83 16.98
CA ARG A 180 -1.65 -20.14 17.25
C ARG A 180 -0.14 -20.04 17.03
N LEU A 181 0.61 -20.90 17.71
CA LEU A 181 2.03 -21.08 17.45
C LEU A 181 2.21 -21.78 16.10
N PRO A 182 3.10 -21.30 15.22
CA PRO A 182 3.43 -22.03 14.00
C PRO A 182 4.10 -23.35 14.39
N THR A 183 3.76 -24.43 13.71
CA THR A 183 4.33 -25.77 13.90
C THR A 183 4.79 -26.33 12.56
N GLU A 184 5.83 -27.17 12.57
CA GLU A 184 6.32 -27.81 11.35
C GLU A 184 5.22 -28.69 10.73
N GLY A 185 5.09 -28.61 9.41
CA GLY A 185 4.07 -29.35 8.66
C GLY A 185 2.64 -28.82 8.81
N ASP A 186 2.41 -27.72 9.54
CA ASP A 186 1.10 -27.11 9.69
C ASP A 186 0.67 -26.36 8.42
N ASP A 187 -0.46 -26.74 7.82
CA ASP A 187 -1.02 -26.10 6.63
C ASP A 187 -2.13 -25.10 6.96
N LEU A 188 -2.30 -24.72 8.23
CA LEU A 188 -3.36 -23.84 8.73
C LEU A 188 -3.11 -22.34 8.48
N TYR A 189 -2.66 -22.02 7.26
CA TYR A 189 -2.59 -20.67 6.75
C TYR A 189 -3.97 -20.16 6.36
N LEU A 190 -4.18 -18.85 6.52
CA LEU A 190 -5.36 -18.18 6.00
C LEU A 190 -5.02 -17.40 4.74
N LEU A 191 -5.99 -17.27 3.86
CA LEU A 191 -5.91 -16.33 2.75
C LEU A 191 -6.65 -15.06 3.14
N GLY A 192 -5.96 -13.92 3.06
CA GLY A 192 -6.53 -12.60 3.29
C GLY A 192 -6.65 -11.85 1.96
N LEU A 193 -7.76 -11.16 1.75
CA LEU A 193 -7.91 -10.19 0.67
C LEU A 193 -7.96 -8.79 1.29
N SER A 194 -7.01 -7.91 0.93
CA SER A 194 -6.98 -6.55 1.48
C SER A 194 -8.10 -5.67 0.95
N ASN A 195 -8.23 -4.48 1.52
CA ASN A 195 -9.12 -3.43 1.03
C ASN A 195 -8.84 -3.03 -0.44
N ASP A 196 -7.58 -3.15 -0.88
CA ASP A 196 -7.12 -2.91 -2.25
C ASP A 196 -7.24 -4.15 -3.16
N ASP A 197 -7.98 -5.17 -2.72
CA ASP A 197 -8.14 -6.46 -3.41
C ASP A 197 -6.80 -7.18 -3.69
N ILE A 198 -5.79 -6.94 -2.84
CA ILE A 198 -4.50 -7.65 -2.90
C ILE A 198 -4.57 -8.91 -2.04
N PRO A 199 -4.21 -10.07 -2.59
CA PRO A 199 -4.22 -11.33 -1.85
C PRO A 199 -2.96 -11.50 -0.99
N TYR A 200 -3.15 -12.09 0.19
CA TYR A 200 -2.10 -12.38 1.16
C TYR A 200 -2.25 -13.78 1.73
N ILE A 201 -1.13 -14.46 1.95
CA ILE A 201 -1.06 -15.62 2.82
C ILE A 201 -0.76 -15.09 4.20
N LEU A 202 -1.72 -15.20 5.10
CA LEU A 202 -1.60 -14.77 6.49
C LEU A 202 -1.00 -15.93 7.29
N THR A 203 0.15 -15.68 7.88
CA THR A 203 0.85 -16.69 8.67
C THR A 203 0.36 -16.64 10.11
N PRO A 204 0.17 -17.80 10.76
CA PRO A 204 -0.07 -17.86 12.19
C PRO A 204 0.94 -17.01 12.97
N LYS A 205 0.42 -16.18 13.87
CA LYS A 205 1.22 -15.34 14.74
C LYS A 205 0.57 -15.36 16.12
N PRO A 206 1.16 -16.07 17.11
CA PRO A 206 0.73 -15.89 18.48
C PRO A 206 0.93 -14.41 18.83
N LEU A 207 -0.09 -13.80 19.43
CA LEU A 207 -0.03 -12.40 19.83
C LEU A 207 1.27 -12.14 20.60
N ASN A 208 1.95 -11.04 20.29
CA ASN A 208 3.09 -10.48 21.05
C ASN A 208 4.49 -11.13 20.92
N VAL A 209 4.73 -12.16 20.10
CA VAL A 209 6.09 -12.76 20.01
C VAL A 209 7.10 -11.89 19.25
N GLU A 210 6.66 -11.04 18.34
CA GLU A 210 7.58 -10.22 17.54
C GLU A 210 8.19 -9.05 18.33
N LEU A 211 7.43 -8.53 19.29
CA LEU A 211 7.93 -7.60 20.30
C LEU A 211 9.08 -8.24 21.09
N ILE A 212 8.86 -9.45 21.58
CA ILE A 212 9.85 -10.24 22.31
C ILE A 212 11.13 -10.38 21.48
N ILE A 213 11.00 -10.74 20.20
CA ILE A 213 12.14 -10.93 19.29
C ILE A 213 12.87 -9.60 19.00
N LYS A 214 12.14 -8.48 18.91
CA LYS A 214 12.72 -7.17 18.57
C LYS A 214 13.53 -6.58 19.72
N TYR A 215 13.09 -6.77 20.97
CA TYR A 215 13.71 -6.15 22.13
C TYR A 215 14.75 -7.04 22.82
N GLY A 216 14.77 -8.35 22.56
CA GLY A 216 15.94 -9.23 22.78
C GLY A 216 16.33 -9.52 24.24
N GLU A 217 16.08 -8.61 25.18
CA GLU A 217 16.31 -8.76 26.61
C GLU A 217 14.99 -8.76 27.38
N GLU A 218 14.82 -9.71 28.30
CA GLU A 218 13.63 -9.84 29.14
C GLU A 218 13.31 -8.52 29.89
N SER A 219 14.33 -7.81 30.38
CA SER A 219 14.21 -6.55 31.12
C SER A 219 13.60 -5.40 30.29
N GLU A 220 13.94 -5.31 29.00
CA GLU A 220 13.50 -4.24 28.10
C GLU A 220 12.10 -4.53 27.52
N TYR A 221 11.76 -5.80 27.32
CA TYR A 221 10.40 -6.21 26.96
C TYR A 221 9.41 -6.00 28.12
N PHE A 222 9.82 -6.33 29.35
CA PHE A 222 8.96 -6.20 30.52
C PHE A 222 8.69 -4.75 30.91
N SER A 223 9.61 -3.82 30.66
CA SER A 223 9.37 -2.39 30.87
C SER A 223 8.36 -1.80 29.89
N LEU A 224 8.28 -2.31 28.65
CA LEU A 224 7.26 -1.94 27.66
C LEU A 224 5.86 -2.45 28.03
N LEU A 225 5.77 -3.66 28.62
CA LEU A 225 4.52 -4.25 29.10
C LEU A 225 3.92 -3.52 30.32
N ASP A 226 4.74 -2.85 31.11
CA ASP A 226 4.28 -2.09 32.29
C ASP A 226 4.07 -0.60 32.00
N GLY A 227 4.41 -0.16 30.79
CA GLY A 227 4.18 1.21 30.33
C GLY A 227 2.74 1.43 29.85
N PRO A 228 2.26 2.68 29.81
CA PRO A 228 0.93 3.03 29.27
C PRO A 228 0.76 2.68 27.78
N HIS A 229 1.86 2.38 27.07
CA HIS A 229 1.88 2.07 25.64
C HIS A 229 1.62 0.59 25.30
N TYR A 230 1.42 -0.29 26.29
CA TYR A 230 1.07 -1.68 25.99
C TYR A 230 -0.32 -1.82 25.35
N GLU A 231 -1.25 -0.92 25.68
CA GLU A 231 -2.55 -0.84 25.02
C GLU A 231 -2.45 -0.33 23.57
N ASP A 232 -1.36 0.35 23.21
CA ASP A 232 -1.12 0.88 21.86
C ASP A 232 -0.53 -0.17 20.90
N TYR A 233 -0.09 -1.34 21.39
CA TYR A 233 0.39 -2.39 20.50
C TYR A 233 -0.77 -3.08 19.82
N ASP A 234 -0.92 -2.79 18.53
CA ASP A 234 -2.02 -3.26 17.71
C ASP A 234 -2.03 -4.79 17.63
N LYS A 235 -2.92 -5.40 18.42
CA LYS A 235 -3.22 -6.84 18.42
C LYS A 235 -3.69 -7.32 17.04
N ASN A 236 -3.94 -6.40 16.12
CA ASN A 236 -4.36 -6.70 14.77
C ASN A 236 -3.19 -6.87 13.78
N GLU A 237 -1.91 -6.78 14.16
CA GLU A 237 -0.82 -6.98 13.18
C GLU A 237 -0.42 -8.44 12.96
N VAL A 238 -0.49 -8.92 11.72
CA VAL A 238 0.00 -10.24 11.29
C VAL A 238 1.12 -10.15 10.27
N LEU A 239 1.98 -11.17 10.27
CA LEU A 239 2.94 -11.34 9.18
C LEU A 239 2.19 -11.91 7.98
N ALA A 240 2.35 -11.23 6.84
CA ALA A 240 1.70 -11.60 5.60
C ALA A 240 2.74 -11.76 4.50
N VAL A 241 2.56 -12.79 3.68
CA VAL A 241 3.31 -12.97 2.44
C VAL A 241 2.40 -12.60 1.28
N LYS A 242 2.80 -11.58 0.53
CA LYS A 242 2.10 -11.21 -0.70
C LYS A 242 2.35 -12.30 -1.74
N PHE A 243 1.30 -12.74 -2.41
CA PHE A 243 1.44 -13.68 -3.52
C PHE A 243 0.79 -13.14 -4.77
N SER A 244 1.42 -13.38 -5.91
CA SER A 244 0.89 -13.03 -7.22
C SER A 244 0.39 -14.29 -7.90
N VAL A 245 -0.82 -14.23 -8.43
CA VAL A 245 -1.29 -15.26 -9.36
C VAL A 245 -0.93 -14.83 -10.77
N GLU A 246 -0.08 -15.63 -11.41
CA GLU A 246 0.16 -15.52 -12.85
C GLU A 246 -0.85 -16.41 -13.55
N ILE A 247 -1.81 -15.78 -14.24
CA ILE A 247 -2.78 -16.51 -15.04
C ILE A 247 -2.10 -16.85 -16.36
N TYR A 248 -1.71 -18.11 -16.53
CA TYR A 248 -1.26 -18.59 -17.83
C TYR A 248 -2.46 -19.14 -18.58
N ASN A 249 -2.86 -18.44 -19.63
CA ASN A 249 -3.66 -19.08 -20.66
C ASN A 249 -2.72 -19.98 -21.46
N GLU A 250 -2.79 -21.30 -21.26
CA GLU A 250 -2.11 -22.30 -22.12
C GLU A 250 -2.43 -22.09 -23.62
N LEU A 251 -3.49 -21.35 -23.91
CA LEU A 251 -3.92 -20.96 -25.25
C LEU A 251 -3.11 -19.82 -25.90
N MET A 252 -2.24 -19.11 -25.18
CA MET A 252 -1.43 -18.01 -25.76
C MET A 252 -0.45 -18.50 -26.85
N HIS A 253 -0.23 -19.82 -26.96
CA HIS A 253 0.59 -20.44 -28.01
C HIS A 253 -0.21 -21.28 -29.02
N LYS A 254 -1.55 -21.34 -28.91
CA LYS A 254 -2.38 -22.07 -29.87
C LYS A 254 -3.10 -21.09 -30.82
N PRO A 255 -3.14 -21.38 -32.14
CA PRO A 255 -3.79 -20.52 -33.12
C PRO A 255 -5.28 -20.33 -32.78
N LYS A 256 -5.82 -19.14 -33.10
CA LYS A 256 -7.16 -18.68 -32.70
C LYS A 256 -8.33 -19.59 -33.12
N SER A 257 -8.10 -20.59 -33.96
CA SER A 257 -9.11 -21.51 -34.46
C SER A 257 -9.47 -22.66 -33.51
N GLN A 258 -8.79 -22.80 -32.36
CA GLN A 258 -9.00 -23.93 -31.43
C GLN A 258 -9.45 -23.52 -30.01
N PHE A 259 -10.02 -22.33 -29.84
CA PHE A 259 -10.61 -21.89 -28.57
C PHE A 259 -11.95 -22.61 -28.29
N ALA A 260 -11.90 -23.93 -28.12
CA ALA A 260 -12.80 -24.58 -27.17
C ALA A 260 -12.38 -24.10 -25.77
N VAL A 261 -13.35 -23.80 -24.92
CA VAL A 261 -13.18 -23.23 -23.56
C VAL A 261 -12.31 -24.17 -22.72
N ALA A 262 -10.99 -24.04 -22.83
CA ALA A 262 -10.06 -24.77 -21.99
C ALA A 262 -10.16 -24.20 -20.57
N PRO A 263 -10.10 -25.04 -19.52
CA PRO A 263 -10.09 -24.55 -18.14
C PRO A 263 -8.91 -23.62 -17.95
N ILE A 264 -9.17 -22.43 -17.37
CA ILE A 264 -8.13 -21.49 -16.99
C ILE A 264 -7.23 -22.20 -15.98
N LYS A 265 -5.97 -22.43 -16.32
CA LYS A 265 -4.97 -22.93 -15.36
C LYS A 265 -4.32 -21.75 -14.67
N TYR A 266 -4.32 -21.78 -13.34
CA TYR A 266 -3.70 -20.75 -12.52
C TYR A 266 -2.30 -21.23 -12.11
N HIS A 267 -1.26 -20.44 -12.39
CA HIS A 267 0.05 -20.64 -11.77
C HIS A 267 0.23 -19.59 -10.68
N ILE A 268 0.22 -20.05 -9.44
CA ILE A 268 0.36 -19.17 -8.29
C ILE A 268 1.84 -19.15 -7.90
N VAL A 269 2.44 -17.97 -7.95
CA VAL A 269 3.84 -17.75 -7.63
C VAL A 269 3.90 -16.90 -6.35
N PRO A 270 4.24 -17.48 -5.19
CA PRO A 270 4.42 -16.69 -3.98
C PRO A 270 5.65 -15.79 -4.13
N ASN A 271 5.52 -14.50 -3.83
CA ASN A 271 6.67 -13.60 -3.77
C ASN A 271 7.25 -13.64 -2.35
N ILE A 272 7.96 -14.71 -2.03
CA ILE A 272 8.40 -15.02 -0.66
C ILE A 272 9.39 -13.97 -0.11
N LYS A 273 9.99 -13.14 -0.97
CA LYS A 273 10.89 -12.05 -0.57
C LYS A 273 10.14 -10.84 0.01
N GLU A 274 8.87 -10.65 -0.32
CA GLU A 274 8.04 -9.55 0.17
C GLU A 274 7.23 -9.99 1.39
N ARG A 275 7.91 -10.08 2.55
CA ARG A 275 7.23 -10.20 3.84
C ARG A 275 6.79 -8.82 4.30
N VAL A 276 5.51 -8.67 4.60
CA VAL A 276 4.93 -7.39 4.98
C VAL A 276 4.21 -7.57 6.31
N LYS A 277 4.36 -6.59 7.20
CA LYS A 277 3.51 -6.47 8.38
C LYS A 277 2.20 -5.84 7.95
N LEU A 278 1.11 -6.53 8.24
CA LEU A 278 -0.20 -6.11 7.80
C LEU A 278 -1.15 -6.07 8.99
N SER A 279 -1.78 -4.91 9.22
CA SER A 279 -2.90 -4.82 10.14
C SER A 279 -4.10 -5.58 9.55
N LEU A 280 -4.75 -6.40 10.36
CA LEU A 280 -5.95 -7.16 10.01
C LEU A 280 -7.12 -6.23 9.72
N ASP A 281 -7.09 -4.97 10.17
CA ASP A 281 -8.05 -3.94 9.75
C ASP A 281 -7.96 -3.62 8.25
N ASN A 282 -6.79 -3.87 7.63
CA ASN A 282 -6.61 -3.73 6.19
C ASN A 282 -7.06 -4.96 5.40
N ILE A 283 -7.50 -6.03 6.08
CA ILE A 283 -8.04 -7.24 5.45
C ILE A 283 -9.57 -7.16 5.40
N LYS A 284 -10.09 -7.12 4.18
CA LYS A 284 -11.52 -7.07 3.88
C LYS A 284 -12.20 -8.43 4.08
N LYS A 285 -11.52 -9.52 3.69
CA LYS A 285 -12.08 -10.88 3.70
C LYS A 285 -11.02 -11.92 4.04
N PHE A 286 -11.46 -12.99 4.70
CA PHE A 286 -10.64 -14.12 5.10
C PHE A 286 -11.18 -15.41 4.48
N TYR A 287 -10.30 -16.29 4.04
CA TYR A 287 -10.68 -17.55 3.42
C TYR A 287 -9.86 -18.72 3.93
N LEU A 288 -10.53 -19.87 4.07
CA LEU A 288 -9.94 -21.18 4.26
C LEU A 288 -10.01 -21.96 2.96
N THR A 289 -8.88 -22.48 2.51
CA THR A 289 -8.83 -23.24 1.26
C THR A 289 -8.42 -24.69 1.51
N GLU A 290 -9.13 -25.62 0.89
CA GLU A 290 -8.71 -27.03 0.79
C GLU A 290 -8.01 -27.31 -0.55
N HIS A 291 -7.81 -26.28 -1.39
CA HIS A 291 -7.25 -26.43 -2.71
C HIS A 291 -5.82 -26.96 -2.65
N LYS A 292 -5.56 -28.08 -3.31
CA LYS A 292 -4.28 -28.81 -3.25
C LYS A 292 -3.07 -27.94 -3.64
N ASP A 293 -3.23 -27.07 -4.63
CA ASP A 293 -2.14 -26.19 -5.05
C ASP A 293 -1.87 -25.09 -4.01
N MET A 294 -2.89 -24.60 -3.31
CA MET A 294 -2.71 -23.67 -2.19
C MET A 294 -1.96 -24.32 -1.04
N LYS A 295 -2.32 -25.56 -0.68
CA LYS A 295 -1.55 -26.34 0.30
C LYS A 295 -0.09 -26.54 -0.12
N ARG A 296 0.18 -26.77 -1.40
CA ARG A 296 1.56 -26.85 -1.93
C ARG A 296 2.30 -25.52 -1.77
N ILE A 297 1.64 -24.39 -1.99
CA ILE A 297 2.23 -23.06 -1.83
C ILE A 297 2.49 -22.77 -0.36
N PHE A 298 1.56 -23.12 0.53
CA PHE A 298 1.74 -23.02 1.98
C PHE A 298 2.98 -23.79 2.44
N ARG A 299 3.18 -25.02 1.96
CA ARG A 299 4.40 -25.79 2.24
C ARG A 299 5.68 -25.11 1.73
N ARG A 300 5.62 -24.42 0.58
CA ARG A 300 6.77 -23.64 0.09
C ARG A 300 7.05 -22.42 0.97
N VAL A 301 6.00 -21.71 1.39
CA VAL A 301 6.12 -20.59 2.34
C VAL A 301 6.70 -21.08 3.66
N LEU A 302 6.17 -22.19 4.21
CA LEU A 302 6.71 -22.90 5.38
C LEU A 302 8.18 -23.19 5.19
N SER A 303 8.57 -23.87 4.11
CA SER A 303 9.95 -24.30 3.93
C SER A 303 10.92 -23.12 4.00
N VAL A 304 10.55 -21.96 3.46
CA VAL A 304 11.39 -20.75 3.55
C VAL A 304 11.41 -20.16 4.96
N LEU A 305 10.29 -20.18 5.68
CA LEU A 305 10.24 -19.75 7.09
C LEU A 305 11.03 -20.71 8.00
N GLU A 306 10.93 -22.02 7.76
CA GLU A 306 11.64 -23.10 8.45
C GLU A 306 13.15 -23.01 8.22
N THR A 307 13.59 -22.71 6.98
CA THR A 307 15.03 -22.58 6.68
C THR A 307 15.71 -21.50 7.53
N GLU A 308 14.95 -20.53 8.03
CA GLU A 308 15.47 -19.42 8.83
C GLU A 308 15.42 -19.66 10.35
N GLY A 309 15.04 -20.86 10.81
CA GLY A 309 14.89 -21.14 12.25
C GLY A 309 13.80 -20.30 12.92
N PHE A 310 12.92 -19.69 12.12
CA PHE A 310 11.91 -18.74 12.58
C PHE A 310 10.87 -19.40 13.50
N ILE A 311 10.38 -20.58 13.13
CA ILE A 311 9.40 -21.34 13.93
C ILE A 311 9.98 -21.67 15.30
N LYS A 312 11.17 -22.30 15.33
CA LYS A 312 11.86 -22.66 16.57
C LYS A 312 12.09 -21.43 17.44
N LYS A 313 12.58 -20.33 16.86
CA LYS A 313 12.79 -19.06 17.56
C LYS A 313 11.51 -18.51 18.17
N ILE A 314 10.40 -18.49 17.42
CA ILE A 314 9.10 -18.02 17.93
C ILE A 314 8.62 -18.89 19.09
N GLN A 315 8.69 -20.21 18.94
CA GLN A 315 8.27 -21.13 19.99
C GLN A 315 9.17 -21.01 21.23
N ASP A 316 10.49 -20.96 21.06
CA ASP A 316 11.46 -20.79 22.14
C ASP A 316 11.18 -19.49 22.92
N CYS A 317 11.04 -18.37 22.23
CA CYS A 317 10.64 -17.09 22.82
C CYS A 317 9.30 -17.21 23.55
N TYR A 318 8.25 -17.70 22.90
CA TYR A 318 6.92 -17.82 23.51
C TYR A 318 6.96 -18.59 24.84
N PHE A 319 7.58 -19.78 24.85
CA PHE A 319 7.61 -20.62 26.05
C PHE A 319 8.59 -20.12 27.11
N SER A 320 9.71 -19.50 26.74
CA SER A 320 10.63 -18.89 27.71
C SER A 320 9.90 -17.82 28.53
N PHE A 321 9.22 -16.90 27.85
CA PHE A 321 8.50 -15.81 28.51
C PHE A 321 7.26 -16.31 29.26
N LYS A 322 6.52 -17.29 28.72
CA LYS A 322 5.41 -17.92 29.44
C LYS A 322 5.88 -18.55 30.75
N ASN A 323 7.00 -19.28 30.72
CA ASN A 323 7.58 -19.90 31.91
C ASN A 323 8.10 -18.87 32.93
N ALA A 324 8.73 -17.80 32.46
CA ALA A 324 9.16 -16.69 33.32
C ALA A 324 7.96 -16.00 34.00
N ALA A 325 6.87 -15.77 33.25
CA ALA A 325 5.65 -15.19 33.80
C ALA A 325 4.99 -16.11 34.84
N LEU A 326 4.93 -17.43 34.59
CA LEU A 326 4.43 -18.40 35.56
C LEU A 326 5.27 -18.41 36.85
N LYS A 327 6.59 -18.37 36.72
CA LYS A 327 7.51 -18.28 37.86
C LYS A 327 7.28 -17.00 38.66
N GLY A 328 7.15 -15.85 37.99
CA GLY A 328 6.87 -14.57 38.63
C GLY A 328 5.51 -14.53 39.35
N VAL A 329 4.47 -15.18 38.81
CA VAL A 329 3.19 -15.37 39.51
C VAL A 329 3.40 -16.17 40.80
N GLN A 330 4.14 -17.29 40.74
CA GLN A 330 4.40 -18.13 41.90
C GLN A 330 5.19 -17.38 43.00
N GLU A 331 6.27 -16.71 42.63
CA GLU A 331 7.09 -15.90 43.55
C GLU A 331 6.26 -14.78 44.20
N ALA A 332 5.36 -14.14 43.45
CA ALA A 332 4.46 -13.11 43.98
C ALA A 332 3.42 -13.67 44.98
N ILE A 333 2.94 -14.90 44.76
CA ILE A 333 2.04 -15.61 45.70
C ILE A 333 2.80 -15.93 46.99
N GLU A 334 3.99 -16.50 46.88
CA GLU A 334 4.84 -16.86 48.03
C GLU A 334 5.23 -15.63 48.86
N ALA A 335 5.49 -14.50 48.19
CA ALA A 335 5.79 -13.21 48.83
C ALA A 335 4.54 -12.44 49.31
N ASN A 336 3.32 -12.95 49.06
CA ASN A 336 2.05 -12.28 49.33
C ASN A 336 1.97 -10.84 48.74
N ASN A 337 2.54 -10.64 47.54
CA ASN A 337 2.62 -9.35 46.86
C ASN A 337 1.57 -9.22 45.76
N LYS A 338 0.40 -8.68 46.11
CA LYS A 338 -0.74 -8.50 45.18
C LYS A 338 -0.41 -7.67 43.93
N LYS A 339 0.48 -6.68 44.05
CA LYS A 339 0.83 -5.80 42.94
C LYS A 339 1.62 -6.56 41.87
N GLU A 340 2.66 -7.28 42.29
CA GLU A 340 3.46 -8.12 41.39
C GLU A 340 2.63 -9.28 40.83
N PHE A 341 1.75 -9.88 41.63
CA PHE A 341 0.83 -10.91 41.16
C PHE A 341 -0.03 -10.39 39.99
N ASN A 342 -0.67 -9.23 40.16
CA ASN A 342 -1.50 -8.65 39.11
C ASN A 342 -0.69 -8.34 37.85
N ARG A 343 0.52 -7.82 38.01
CA ARG A 343 1.45 -7.52 36.90
C ARG A 343 1.79 -8.78 36.11
N TRP A 344 2.27 -9.83 36.77
CA TRP A 344 2.61 -11.10 36.12
C TRP A 344 1.40 -11.82 35.53
N HIS A 345 0.25 -11.78 36.21
CA HIS A 345 -0.99 -12.35 35.71
C HIS A 345 -1.47 -11.66 34.42
N GLN A 346 -1.36 -10.33 34.31
CA GLN A 346 -1.68 -9.62 33.06
C GLN A 346 -0.75 -10.03 31.92
N ARG A 347 0.56 -10.18 32.21
CA ARG A 347 1.52 -10.69 31.22
C ARG A 347 1.16 -12.10 30.76
N LEU A 348 0.75 -12.98 31.69
CA LEU A 348 0.38 -14.35 31.37
C LEU A 348 -0.82 -14.43 30.42
N LYS A 349 -1.79 -13.52 30.52
CA LYS A 349 -2.94 -13.44 29.59
C LYS A 349 -2.54 -13.22 28.13
N CYS A 350 -1.34 -12.72 27.89
CA CYS A 350 -0.80 -12.48 26.56
C CYS A 350 -0.28 -13.76 25.89
N PHE A 351 -0.12 -14.86 26.65
CA PHE A 351 0.35 -16.16 26.19
C PHE A 351 -0.80 -17.16 26.15
N ASN A 352 -1.73 -16.94 25.23
CA ASN A 352 -2.96 -17.72 25.08
C ASN A 352 -3.12 -18.34 23.68
N ALA A 353 -2.00 -18.72 23.04
CA ALA A 353 -2.05 -19.38 21.74
C ALA A 353 -2.91 -20.65 21.80
N SER A 354 -3.83 -20.81 20.85
CA SER A 354 -4.87 -21.86 20.89
C SER A 354 -4.34 -23.30 20.84
N ASN A 355 -3.11 -23.50 20.39
CA ASN A 355 -2.45 -24.80 20.27
C ASN A 355 -1.24 -24.95 21.20
N ASP A 356 -1.11 -24.13 22.24
CA ASP A 356 0.08 -24.09 23.08
C ASP A 356 0.41 -25.42 23.78
N GLU A 357 -0.60 -26.13 24.31
CA GLU A 357 -0.42 -27.44 24.93
C GLU A 357 0.13 -28.47 23.92
N ILE A 358 -0.41 -28.46 22.69
CA ILE A 358 0.00 -29.36 21.61
C ILE A 358 1.46 -29.10 21.25
N VAL A 359 1.83 -27.83 21.03
CA VAL A 359 3.22 -27.47 20.72
C VAL A 359 4.15 -27.84 21.87
N GLN A 360 3.73 -27.65 23.12
CA GLN A 360 4.52 -28.04 24.28
C GLN A 360 4.78 -29.55 24.33
N MET A 361 3.77 -30.36 23.98
CA MET A 361 3.91 -31.82 23.88
C MET A 361 4.86 -32.21 22.74
N MET A 362 4.74 -31.60 21.57
CA MET A 362 5.64 -31.85 20.43
C MET A 362 7.09 -31.58 20.80
N ARG A 363 7.37 -30.41 21.39
CA ARG A 363 8.73 -30.04 21.83
C ARG A 363 9.32 -30.97 22.89
N LYS A 364 8.49 -31.47 23.81
CA LYS A 364 8.93 -32.47 24.80
C LYS A 364 9.33 -33.79 24.15
N ASN A 365 8.62 -34.20 23.11
CA ASN A 365 8.94 -35.42 22.37
C ASN A 365 10.20 -35.25 21.51
N GLU A 366 10.38 -34.10 20.87
CA GLU A 366 11.60 -33.77 20.10
C GLU A 366 12.85 -33.82 20.99
N ARG A 367 12.83 -33.21 22.17
CA ARG A 367 13.98 -33.27 23.11
C ARG A 367 14.31 -34.69 23.55
N LYS A 368 13.30 -35.52 23.80
CA LYS A 368 13.53 -36.93 24.16
C LYS A 368 14.17 -37.72 23.02
N LEU A 369 13.84 -37.40 21.77
CA LEU A 369 14.46 -38.00 20.60
C LEU A 369 15.90 -37.53 20.45
N GLU A 370 16.17 -36.22 20.61
CA GLU A 370 17.54 -35.68 20.61
C GLU A 370 18.40 -36.34 21.71
N ASP A 371 17.90 -36.43 22.94
CA ASP A 371 18.60 -37.08 24.06
C ASP A 371 18.89 -38.57 23.77
N TRP A 372 17.91 -39.29 23.22
CA TRP A 372 18.07 -40.70 22.86
C TRP A 372 19.07 -40.92 21.72
N GLU A 373 19.08 -40.06 20.69
CA GLU A 373 20.05 -40.12 19.60
C GLU A 373 21.47 -39.84 20.10
N ILE A 374 21.62 -38.88 21.02
CA ILE A 374 22.89 -38.60 21.68
C ILE A 374 23.36 -39.81 22.48
N GLU A 375 22.51 -40.40 23.33
CA GLU A 375 22.84 -41.62 24.08
C GLU A 375 23.25 -42.78 23.17
N LYS A 376 22.53 -42.97 22.06
CA LYS A 376 22.86 -43.98 21.05
C LYS A 376 24.22 -43.73 20.42
N MET A 377 24.51 -42.51 19.97
CA MET A 377 25.82 -42.15 19.41
C MET A 377 26.96 -42.37 20.41
N PHE A 378 26.76 -42.06 21.70
CA PHE A 378 27.75 -42.35 22.73
C PHE A 378 27.95 -43.85 22.92
N SER A 379 26.86 -44.65 22.95
CA SER A 379 26.95 -46.11 23.10
C SER A 379 27.65 -46.80 21.93
N GLU A 380 27.43 -46.32 20.70
CA GLU A 380 28.04 -46.87 19.48
C GLU A 380 29.54 -46.52 19.41
N ASN A 381 29.91 -45.26 19.71
CA ASN A 381 31.31 -44.82 19.73
C ASN A 381 32.14 -45.50 20.84
N ILE A 382 31.58 -45.72 22.03
CA ILE A 382 32.26 -46.47 23.09
C ILE A 382 32.52 -47.92 22.64
N SER A 383 31.58 -48.54 21.91
CA SER A 383 31.78 -49.90 21.39
C SER A 383 32.86 -50.01 20.30
N GLU A 384 33.10 -48.94 19.54
CA GLU A 384 34.20 -48.89 18.56
C GLU A 384 35.56 -48.65 19.22
N TRP A 385 35.60 -47.85 20.29
CA TRP A 385 36.81 -47.65 21.09
C TRP A 385 37.24 -48.95 21.78
N ASP A 386 36.31 -49.75 22.30
CA ASP A 386 36.62 -51.06 22.89
C ASP A 386 37.08 -52.10 21.85
N LYS A 387 36.65 -51.98 20.58
CA LYS A 387 37.04 -52.90 19.50
C LYS A 387 38.38 -52.56 18.87
N ASN A 388 38.78 -51.30 18.88
CA ASN A 388 40.04 -50.83 18.29
C ASN A 388 41.22 -50.92 19.26
N GLY A 389 41.11 -51.73 20.33
CA GLY A 389 42.20 -52.26 21.13
C GLY A 389 43.37 -51.28 21.27
N TYR A 390 43.39 -50.53 22.36
CA TYR A 390 44.60 -49.85 22.81
C TYR A 390 45.70 -50.91 23.01
N ASP A 391 46.45 -51.19 21.94
CA ASP A 391 47.76 -51.84 21.99
C ASP A 391 48.71 -50.79 22.60
N GLY A 392 48.68 -50.73 23.93
CA GLY A 392 49.68 -50.08 24.76
C GLY A 392 50.84 -51.02 25.03
#